data_AF-A0A2T1EIY0-F1
#
_entry.id   AF-A0A2T1EIY0-F1
#
_cell.length_a   1.000
_cell.length_b   1.000
_cell.length_c   1.000
_cell.angle_alpha   90.00
_cell.angle_beta   90.00
_cell.angle_gamma   90.00
#
_symmetry.space_group_name_H-M   'P 1'
#
loop_
_entity.id
_entity.type
_entity.pdbx_description
1 polymer ?
#
loop_
_entity_poly.entity_id
_entity_poly.type
_entity_poly.pdbx_seq_one_letter_code
_entity_poly.pdbx_strand_id
1 'polypeptide(L)'
;MSTELNTDSTRVNKIRKNARLEARVTEEQKHLMERAAFLRGQNLTEFMVAVLAETSMQIIKDCELLQLTDRDRQAFVDALLNPPAPSDRAYADAQWYEQMMNK
;
A
#
# COMPACT_ATOMS: atom_id res chain seq x y z
N MET A 1 -50.13 -5.33 26.10
CA MET A 1 -49.26 -4.37 25.40
C MET A 1 -47.83 -4.74 25.72
N SER A 2 -47.26 -5.64 24.93
CA SER A 2 -45.89 -6.12 25.06
C SER A 2 -44.99 -5.19 24.26
N THR A 3 -44.04 -4.53 24.92
CA THR A 3 -42.93 -3.87 24.24
C THR A 3 -41.71 -4.75 24.46
N GLU A 4 -41.51 -5.70 23.56
CA GLU A 4 -40.25 -6.44 23.48
C GLU A 4 -39.18 -5.49 22.95
N LEU A 5 -38.20 -5.21 23.80
CA LEU A 5 -36.99 -4.48 23.46
C LEU A 5 -36.19 -5.32 22.45
N ASN A 6 -36.21 -4.85 21.21
CA ASN A 6 -35.41 -5.35 20.10
C ASN A 6 -33.92 -5.11 20.39
N THR A 7 -33.24 -6.08 21.00
CA THR A 7 -31.78 -6.11 21.08
C THR A 7 -31.21 -6.63 19.77
N ASP A 8 -31.31 -5.82 18.71
CA ASP A 8 -30.54 -6.02 17.48
C ASP A 8 -29.73 -4.75 17.22
N SER A 9 -28.62 -4.62 17.93
CA SER A 9 -27.63 -3.61 17.61
C SER A 9 -26.23 -4.14 17.91
N THR A 10 -25.41 -4.17 16.87
CA THR A 10 -23.96 -4.39 16.86
C THR A 10 -23.45 -5.84 16.84
N ARG A 11 -23.85 -6.63 15.83
CA ARG A 11 -22.92 -7.65 15.31
C ARG A 11 -21.83 -6.94 14.53
N VAL A 12 -20.68 -6.68 15.18
CA VAL A 12 -19.44 -6.36 14.47
C VAL A 12 -19.24 -7.48 13.45
N ASN A 13 -19.38 -7.16 12.17
CA ASN A 13 -19.25 -8.14 11.10
C ASN A 13 -17.78 -8.59 11.05
N LYS A 14 -17.46 -9.67 11.76
CA LYS A 14 -16.11 -10.22 11.84
C LYS A 14 -15.68 -10.59 10.42
N ILE A 15 -14.79 -9.78 9.84
CA ILE A 15 -14.25 -10.00 8.50
C ILE A 15 -13.73 -11.43 8.44
N ARG A 16 -14.32 -12.22 7.54
CA ARG A 16 -14.01 -13.65 7.44
C ARG A 16 -12.66 -13.80 6.71
N LYS A 17 -11.71 -14.48 7.34
CA LYS A 17 -10.38 -14.78 6.78
C LYS A 17 -10.48 -15.93 5.75
N ASN A 18 -11.01 -15.63 4.57
CA ASN A 18 -11.32 -16.64 3.54
C ASN A 18 -10.20 -16.80 2.49
N ALA A 19 -9.24 -15.88 2.44
CA ALA A 19 -8.09 -15.96 1.54
C ALA A 19 -6.98 -16.81 2.18
N ARG A 20 -6.30 -17.62 1.36
CA ARG A 20 -5.19 -18.49 1.80
C ARG A 20 -3.87 -17.92 1.31
N LEU A 21 -2.86 -17.96 2.17
CA LEU A 21 -1.47 -17.68 1.85
C LEU A 21 -0.69 -18.99 1.99
N GLU A 22 -0.12 -19.48 0.89
CA GLU A 22 0.61 -20.74 0.85
C GLU A 22 2.03 -20.50 0.34
N ALA A 23 3.02 -21.02 1.07
CA ALA A 23 4.42 -20.94 0.69
C ALA A 23 5.14 -22.22 1.12
N ARG A 24 6.08 -22.67 0.29
CA ARG A 24 7.05 -23.69 0.68
C ARG A 24 8.31 -22.99 1.19
N VAL A 25 8.76 -23.39 2.36
CA VAL A 25 9.94 -22.84 3.03
C VAL A 25 10.87 -23.97 3.45
N THR A 26 12.14 -23.64 3.66
CA THR A 26 13.10 -24.59 4.24
C THR A 26 12.84 -24.77 5.73
N GLU A 27 13.35 -25.87 6.32
CA GLU A 27 13.24 -26.11 7.76
C GLU A 27 13.95 -25.00 8.57
N GLU A 28 15.08 -24.51 8.08
CA GLU A 28 15.81 -23.40 8.70
C GLU A 28 14.98 -22.12 8.73
N GLN A 29 14.32 -21.77 7.61
CA GLN A 29 13.43 -20.62 7.54
C GLN A 29 12.28 -20.77 8.52
N LYS A 30 11.68 -21.96 8.60
CA LYS A 30 10.59 -22.25 9.53
C LYS A 30 11.02 -22.06 10.98
N HIS A 31 12.14 -22.64 11.40
CA HIS A 31 12.66 -22.48 12.75
C HIS A 31 12.98 -21.03 13.11
N LEU A 32 13.56 -20.28 12.17
CA LEU A 32 13.84 -18.86 12.36
C LEU A 32 12.55 -18.07 12.61
N MET A 33 11.52 -18.30 11.78
CA MET A 33 10.23 -17.62 11.92
C MET A 33 9.48 -18.04 13.20
N GLU A 34 9.54 -19.32 13.57
CA GLU A 34 8.96 -19.81 14.84
C GLU A 34 9.63 -19.15 16.05
N ARG A 35 10.96 -19.02 16.03
CA ARG A 35 11.70 -18.32 17.08
C ARG A 35 11.31 -16.84 17.16
N ALA A 36 11.20 -16.17 16.02
CA ALA A 36 10.78 -14.77 15.97
C ALA A 36 9.34 -14.58 16.47
N ALA A 37 8.42 -15.47 16.07
CA ALA A 37 7.03 -15.47 16.56
C ALA A 37 6.96 -15.67 18.07
N PHE A 38 7.72 -16.62 18.61
CA PHE A 38 7.84 -16.86 20.04
C PHE A 38 8.31 -15.61 20.81
N LEU A 39 9.34 -14.92 20.30
CA LEU A 39 9.85 -13.69 20.92
C LEU A 39 8.83 -12.54 20.87
N ARG A 40 7.98 -12.48 19.84
CA ARG A 40 6.87 -11.52 19.74
C ARG A 40 5.63 -11.93 20.55
N GLY A 41 5.61 -13.12 21.16
CA GLY A 41 4.47 -13.64 21.92
C GLY A 41 3.27 -14.01 21.05
N GLN A 42 3.51 -14.41 19.80
CA GLN A 42 2.47 -14.76 18.82
C GLN A 42 2.71 -16.17 18.26
N ASN A 43 1.66 -16.82 17.74
CA ASN A 43 1.87 -18.04 16.96
C ASN A 43 2.42 -17.70 15.56
N LEU A 44 2.99 -18.71 14.89
CA LEU A 44 3.66 -18.53 13.59
C LEU A 44 2.73 -17.89 12.55
N THR A 45 1.48 -18.33 12.47
CA THR A 45 0.52 -17.81 11.48
C THR A 45 0.18 -16.34 11.73
N GLU A 46 -0.09 -15.97 12.99
CA GLU A 46 -0.35 -14.57 13.37
C GLU A 46 0.86 -13.68 13.09
N PHE A 47 2.05 -14.15 13.45
CA PHE A 47 3.31 -13.46 13.18
C PHE A 47 3.51 -13.22 11.69
N MET A 48 3.34 -14.25 10.85
CA MET A 48 3.50 -14.13 9.40
C MET A 48 2.51 -13.13 8.81
N VAL A 49 1.23 -13.21 9.17
CA VAL A 49 0.21 -12.28 8.66
C VAL A 49 0.54 -10.84 9.08
N ALA A 50 0.95 -10.62 10.32
CA ALA A 50 1.31 -9.29 10.81
C ALA A 50 2.53 -8.71 10.09
N VAL A 51 3.62 -9.48 10.00
CA VAL A 51 4.87 -9.04 9.33
C VAL A 51 4.64 -8.77 7.85
N LEU A 52 3.91 -9.64 7.16
CA LEU A 52 3.65 -9.46 5.73
C LEU A 52 2.74 -8.26 5.46
N ALA A 53 1.71 -8.04 6.27
CA ALA A 53 0.87 -6.86 6.14
C ALA A 53 1.65 -5.57 6.37
N GLU A 54 2.45 -5.50 7.45
CA GLU A 54 3.31 -4.36 7.78
C GLU A 54 4.31 -4.07 6.66
N THR A 55 5.04 -5.08 6.22
CA THR A 55 6.06 -4.95 5.17
C THR A 55 5.45 -4.57 3.84
N SER A 56 4.31 -5.17 3.46
CA SER A 56 3.63 -4.85 2.19
C SER A 56 3.15 -3.39 2.18
N MET A 57 2.60 -2.91 3.29
CA MET A 57 2.18 -1.51 3.40
C MET A 57 3.37 -0.56 3.26
N GLN A 58 4.51 -0.91 3.86
CA GLN A 58 5.73 -0.11 3.75
C GLN A 58 6.26 -0.09 2.32
N ILE A 59 6.33 -1.24 1.63
CA ILE A 59 6.76 -1.33 0.23
C ILE A 59 5.85 -0.51 -0.68
N ILE A 60 4.53 -0.64 -0.53
CA ILE A 60 3.56 0.13 -1.33
C ILE A 60 3.77 1.62 -1.10
N LYS A 61 3.89 2.04 0.16
CA LYS A 61 4.16 3.43 0.51
C LYS A 61 5.47 3.92 -0.12
N ASP A 62 6.53 3.13 -0.07
CA ASP A 62 7.84 3.54 -0.61
C ASP A 62 7.83 3.62 -2.14
N CYS A 63 7.02 2.81 -2.81
CA CYS A 63 6.85 2.86 -4.27
C CYS A 63 5.91 3.97 -4.74
N GLU A 64 4.83 4.23 -4.01
CA GLU A 64 3.77 5.16 -4.43
C GLU A 64 3.96 6.58 -3.88
N LEU A 65 4.61 6.72 -2.72
CA LEU A 65 4.81 8.01 -2.08
C LEU A 65 6.19 8.56 -2.38
N LEU A 66 6.24 9.59 -3.22
CA LEU A 66 7.45 10.38 -3.45
C LEU A 66 7.74 11.23 -2.20
N GLN A 67 8.76 10.87 -1.44
CA GLN A 67 9.29 11.71 -0.35
C GLN A 67 10.07 12.87 -0.98
N LEU A 68 9.46 14.05 -1.00
CA LEU A 68 10.09 15.27 -1.49
C LEU A 68 10.92 15.93 -0.38
N THR A 69 12.13 16.39 -0.72
CA THR A 69 12.86 17.30 0.18
C THR A 69 12.09 18.63 0.30
N ASP A 70 12.43 19.48 1.27
CA ASP A 70 11.79 20.80 1.40
C ASP A 70 11.91 21.65 0.13
N ARG A 71 13.07 21.57 -0.54
CA ARG A 71 13.30 22.24 -1.82
C ARG A 71 12.37 21.69 -2.91
N ASP A 72 12.28 20.38 -3.02
CA ASP A 72 11.48 19.74 -4.08
C ASP A 72 9.98 19.96 -3.82
N ARG A 73 9.56 19.98 -2.55
CA ARG A 73 8.20 20.32 -2.14
C ARG A 73 7.85 21.74 -2.55
N GLN A 74 8.73 22.71 -2.31
CA GLN A 74 8.50 24.09 -2.73
C GLN A 74 8.40 24.20 -4.25
N ALA A 75 9.32 23.56 -4.99
CA ALA A 75 9.28 23.55 -6.44
C ALA A 75 8.02 22.88 -7.00
N PHE A 76 7.59 21.77 -6.39
CA PHE A 76 6.39 21.05 -6.77
C PHE A 76 5.12 21.87 -6.53
N VAL A 77 4.98 22.46 -5.34
CA VAL A 77 3.84 23.32 -5.01
C VAL A 77 3.79 24.56 -5.90
N ASP A 78 4.94 25.20 -6.14
CA ASP A 78 5.03 26.34 -7.04
C ASP A 78 4.63 25.96 -8.47
N ALA A 79 5.08 24.81 -8.98
CA ALA A 79 4.67 24.31 -10.30
C ALA A 79 3.17 23.97 -10.39
N LEU A 80 2.52 23.58 -9.28
CA LEU A 80 1.07 23.33 -9.24
C LEU A 80 0.25 24.63 -9.21
N LEU A 81 0.70 25.62 -8.43
CA LEU A 81 -0.02 26.89 -8.24
C LEU A 81 0.27 27.89 -9.36
N ASN A 82 1.50 27.86 -9.88
CA ASN A 82 2.03 28.74 -10.91
C ASN A 82 2.64 27.88 -12.04
N PRO A 83 1.81 27.17 -12.83
CA PRO A 83 2.30 26.26 -13.84
C PRO A 83 3.16 27.01 -14.88
N PRO A 84 4.45 26.63 -15.05
CA PRO A 84 5.31 27.27 -16.03
C PRO A 84 4.85 26.91 -17.44
N ALA A 85 5.09 27.81 -18.40
CA ALA A 85 4.86 27.51 -19.80
C ALA A 85 5.74 26.31 -20.24
N PRO A 86 5.21 25.37 -21.04
CA PRO A 86 6.02 24.29 -21.60
C PRO A 86 7.19 24.85 -22.42
N SER A 87 8.32 24.14 -22.43
CA SER A 87 9.48 24.54 -23.23
C SER A 87 9.25 24.25 -24.72
N ASP A 88 9.96 24.96 -25.60
CA ASP A 88 9.93 24.72 -27.06
C ASP A 88 10.20 23.25 -27.41
N ARG A 89 11.08 22.60 -26.64
CA ARG A 89 11.36 21.17 -26.78
C ARG A 89 10.17 20.30 -26.39
N ALA A 90 9.47 20.61 -25.30
CA ALA A 90 8.28 19.89 -24.90
C ALA A 90 7.17 19.98 -25.95
N TYR A 91 7.02 21.15 -26.61
CA TYR A 91 6.11 21.30 -27.75
C TYR A 91 6.53 20.46 -28.95
N ALA A 92 7.80 20.47 -29.32
CA ALA A 92 8.31 19.66 -30.43
C ALA A 92 8.12 18.14 -30.19
N ASP A 93 8.38 17.68 -28.97
CA ASP A 93 8.22 16.27 -28.57
C ASP A 93 6.73 15.85 -28.62
N ALA A 94 5.81 16.72 -28.15
CA ALA A 94 4.38 16.47 -28.23
C ALA A 94 3.88 16.37 -29.69
N GLN A 95 4.33 17.27 -30.57
CA GLN A 95 3.99 17.24 -32.00
C GLN A 95 4.54 15.99 -32.69
N TRP A 96 5.76 15.58 -32.35
CA TRP A 96 6.34 14.33 -32.86
C TRP A 96 5.51 13.11 -32.46
N TYR A 97 5.04 13.07 -31.21
CA TYR A 97 4.20 11.99 -30.71
C TYR A 97 2.85 11.90 -31.44
N GLU A 98 2.18 13.04 -31.69
CA GLU A 98 0.93 13.09 -32.46
C GLU A 98 1.11 12.57 -33.89
N GLN A 99 2.23 12.92 -34.54
CA GLN A 99 2.54 12.46 -35.90
C GLN A 99 2.85 10.95 -35.95
N MET A 100 3.44 10.40 -34.89
CA MET A 100 3.73 8.96 -34.79
C MET A 100 2.48 8.13 -34.52
N MET A 101 1.53 8.65 -33.73
CA MET A 101 0.30 7.93 -33.37
C MET A 101 -0.82 8.04 -34.42
N ASN A 102 -0.81 9.06 -35.27
CA ASN A 102 -1.77 9.24 -36.37
C ASN A 102 -1.37 8.52 -37.67
N LYS A 103 -0.45 7.56 -37.61
CA LYS A 103 0.06 6.78 -38.74
C LYS A 103 -0.29 5.30 -38.58
#